data_AF-A0A820VID4-F1
#
_entry.id   AF-A0A820VID4-F1
#
_cell.length_a   1.000
_cell.length_b   1.000
_cell.length_c   1.000
_cell.angle_alpha   90.00
_cell.angle_beta   90.00
_cell.angle_gamma   90.00
#
_symmetry.space_group_name_H-M   'P 1'
#
loop_
_entity.id
_entity.type
_entity.pdbx_description
1 polymer ?
#
loop_
_entity_poly.entity_id
_entity_poly.type
_entity_poly.pdbx_seq_one_letter_code
_entity_poly.pdbx_strand_id
1 'polypeptide(L)'
;IRNQLIGKSSVIDSIQDVTVRKKLSKHYIEVAEQAKTVIMILARDTAERQMHHYQTKYNMEMNRVWQYEKTLPPDQRLTPTMIHVMEKCLANIDARLEYIYKCSITI
;
A
#
# COMPACT_ATOMS: atom_id res chain seq x y z
N ILE A 1 -11.41 8.85 -7.05
CA ILE A 1 -11.53 8.82 -8.53
C ILE A 1 -13.01 8.64 -8.85
N ARG A 2 -13.60 9.54 -9.66
CA ARG A 2 -15.03 9.52 -10.03
C ARG A 2 -15.43 8.16 -10.63
N ASN A 3 -16.57 7.62 -10.21
CA ASN A 3 -17.25 6.38 -10.65
C ASN A 3 -17.55 6.23 -12.16
N GLN A 4 -16.88 6.93 -13.07
CA GLN A 4 -17.44 7.17 -14.41
C GLN A 4 -16.96 6.23 -15.54
N LEU A 5 -16.06 5.26 -15.29
CA LEU A 5 -15.48 4.45 -16.38
C LEU A 5 -15.32 2.95 -16.11
N ILE A 6 -15.69 2.43 -14.94
CA ILE A 6 -15.55 0.98 -14.67
C ILE A 6 -16.46 0.21 -15.64
N GLY A 7 -15.86 -0.68 -16.42
CA GLY A 7 -16.60 -1.58 -17.31
C GLY A 7 -17.18 -0.94 -18.59
N LYS A 8 -16.79 0.29 -18.96
CA LYS A 8 -17.20 0.85 -20.27
C LYS A 8 -16.37 0.27 -21.41
N SER A 9 -17.04 -0.15 -22.48
CA SER A 9 -16.41 -0.71 -23.68
C SER A 9 -17.11 -0.20 -24.93
N SER A 10 -16.37 0.51 -25.79
CA SER A 10 -16.87 0.98 -27.09
C SER A 10 -17.33 -0.16 -28.01
N VAL A 11 -16.76 -1.37 -27.81
CA VAL A 11 -17.18 -2.59 -28.51
C VAL A 11 -18.59 -3.00 -28.08
N ILE A 12 -18.90 -2.97 -26.78
CA ILE A 12 -20.24 -3.28 -26.28
C ILE A 12 -21.24 -2.20 -26.73
N ASP A 13 -20.83 -0.93 -26.73
CA ASP A 13 -21.68 0.18 -27.16
C ASP A 13 -22.08 0.09 -28.65
N SER A 14 -21.21 -0.50 -29.48
CA SER A 14 -21.44 -0.70 -30.92
C SER A 14 -22.47 -1.80 -31.26
N ILE A 15 -22.90 -2.60 -30.28
CA ILE A 15 -23.88 -3.66 -30.49
C ILE A 15 -25.27 -3.06 -30.73
N GLN A 16 -25.87 -3.34 -31.88
CA GLN A 16 -27.19 -2.79 -32.24
C GLN A 16 -28.32 -3.33 -31.34
N ASP A 17 -28.29 -4.62 -31.01
CA ASP A 17 -29.29 -5.24 -30.13
C ASP A 17 -29.16 -4.69 -28.70
N VAL A 18 -30.19 -3.94 -28.28
CA VAL A 18 -30.25 -3.28 -26.97
C VAL A 18 -30.23 -4.28 -25.82
N THR A 19 -30.87 -5.43 -25.98
CA THR A 19 -31.00 -6.45 -24.93
C THR A 19 -29.66 -7.15 -24.71
N VAL A 20 -29.01 -7.54 -25.80
CA VAL A 20 -27.67 -8.15 -25.77
C VAL A 20 -26.65 -7.17 -25.19
N ARG A 21 -26.67 -5.90 -25.65
CA ARG A 21 -25.81 -4.84 -25.11
C ARG A 21 -25.96 -4.68 -23.60
N LYS A 22 -27.20 -4.53 -23.09
CA LYS A 22 -27.46 -4.39 -21.64
C LYS A 22 -26.94 -5.58 -20.84
N LYS A 23 -27.16 -6.81 -21.33
CA LYS A 23 -26.69 -8.03 -20.66
C LYS A 23 -25.17 -8.08 -20.59
N LEU A 24 -24.48 -7.76 -21.69
CA LEU A 24 -23.02 -7.73 -21.75
C LEU A 24 -22.43 -6.60 -20.90
N SER A 25 -22.98 -5.39 -20.96
CA SER A 25 -22.54 -4.28 -20.10
C SER A 25 -22.63 -4.65 -18.62
N LYS A 26 -23.74 -5.25 -18.19
CA LYS A 26 -23.91 -5.68 -16.80
C LYS A 26 -22.84 -6.69 -16.39
N HIS A 27 -22.66 -7.74 -17.20
CA HIS A 27 -21.66 -8.77 -16.92
C HIS A 27 -20.23 -8.21 -16.89
N TYR A 28 -19.91 -7.29 -17.81
CA TYR A 28 -18.58 -6.69 -17.88
C TYR A 28 -18.31 -5.75 -16.69
N ILE A 29 -19.32 -5.02 -16.20
CA ILE A 29 -19.24 -4.24 -14.96
C ILE A 29 -18.98 -5.18 -13.77
N GLU A 30 -19.75 -6.26 -13.65
CA GLU A 30 -19.58 -7.25 -12.57
C GLU A 30 -18.14 -7.83 -12.55
N VAL A 31 -17.62 -8.23 -13.71
CA VAL A 31 -16.24 -8.74 -13.82
C VAL A 31 -15.21 -7.65 -13.50
N ALA A 32 -15.42 -6.41 -13.95
CA ALA A 32 -14.51 -5.30 -13.67
C ALA A 32 -14.47 -4.93 -12.17
N GLU A 33 -15.62 -4.96 -11.49
CA GLU A 33 -15.71 -4.75 -10.04
C GLU A 33 -15.04 -5.87 -9.25
N GLN A 34 -15.23 -7.13 -9.65
CA GLN A 34 -14.54 -8.27 -9.07
C GLN A 34 -13.01 -8.16 -9.26
N ALA A 35 -12.55 -7.85 -10.47
CA ALA A 35 -11.13 -7.68 -10.77
C ALA A 35 -10.51 -6.52 -9.97
N LYS A 36 -11.22 -5.38 -9.87
CA LYS A 36 -10.82 -4.24 -9.01
C LYS A 36 -10.62 -4.72 -7.57
N THR A 37 -11.57 -5.49 -7.04
CA THR A 37 -11.54 -6.00 -5.66
C THR A 37 -10.31 -6.89 -5.42
N VAL A 38 -10.04 -7.83 -6.33
CA VAL A 38 -8.87 -8.72 -6.25
C VAL A 38 -7.56 -7.94 -6.30
N ILE A 39 -7.43 -6.99 -7.24
CA ILE A 39 -6.22 -6.14 -7.35
C ILE A 39 -5.99 -5.34 -6.07
N MET A 40 -7.05 -4.81 -5.47
CA MET A 40 -6.95 -4.04 -4.22
C MET A 40 -6.51 -4.92 -3.04
N ILE A 41 -7.06 -6.13 -2.91
CA ILE A 41 -6.63 -7.10 -1.89
C ILE A 41 -5.14 -7.43 -2.08
N LEU A 42 -4.70 -7.74 -3.29
CA LEU A 42 -3.30 -8.04 -3.57
C LEU A 42 -2.37 -6.87 -3.26
N ALA A 43 -2.78 -5.65 -3.62
CA ALA A 43 -2.02 -4.44 -3.32
C ALA A 43 -1.89 -4.22 -1.80
N ARG A 44 -2.99 -4.41 -1.06
CA ARG A 44 -3.01 -4.35 0.40
C ARG A 44 -2.09 -5.38 1.03
N ASP A 45 -2.23 -6.65 0.66
CA ASP A 45 -1.41 -7.75 1.21
C ASP A 45 0.09 -7.55 0.91
N THR A 46 0.40 -6.95 -0.24
CA THR A 46 1.78 -6.62 -0.61
C THR A 46 2.31 -5.48 0.25
N ALA A 47 1.51 -4.42 0.46
CA ALA A 47 1.89 -3.30 1.31
C ALA A 47 2.09 -3.72 2.77
N GLU A 48 1.19 -4.53 3.33
CA GLU A 48 1.29 -5.05 4.70
C GLU A 48 2.56 -5.92 4.87
N ARG A 49 2.86 -6.80 3.90
CA ARG A 49 4.10 -7.60 3.91
C ARG A 49 5.36 -6.74 3.86
N GLN A 50 5.39 -5.72 3.00
CA GLN A 50 6.52 -4.80 2.92
C GLN A 50 6.69 -4.01 4.23
N MET A 51 5.60 -3.52 4.82
CA MET A 51 5.61 -2.85 6.12
C MET A 51 6.26 -3.71 7.19
N HIS A 52 5.77 -4.94 7.33
CA HIS A 52 6.27 -5.88 8.34
C HIS A 52 7.75 -6.21 8.13
N HIS A 53 8.19 -6.39 6.87
CA HIS A 53 9.58 -6.64 6.54
C HIS A 53 10.50 -5.48 6.98
N TYR A 54 10.14 -4.24 6.64
CA TYR A 54 10.96 -3.07 6.98
C TYR A 54 10.96 -2.76 8.47
N GLN A 55 9.81 -2.92 9.14
CA GLN A 55 9.71 -2.71 10.59
C GLN A 55 10.56 -3.74 11.34
N THR A 56 10.53 -5.01 10.93
CA THR A 56 11.38 -6.07 11.51
C THR A 56 12.86 -5.75 11.31
N LYS A 57 13.28 -5.38 10.09
CA LYS A 57 14.67 -5.02 9.79
C LYS A 57 15.13 -3.82 10.63
N TYR A 58 14.29 -2.79 10.76
CA TYR A 58 14.59 -1.63 11.61
C TYR A 58 14.75 -2.03 13.07
N ASN A 59 13.83 -2.81 13.63
CA ASN A 59 13.91 -3.25 15.03
C ASN A 59 15.19 -4.05 15.29
N MET A 60 15.60 -4.91 14.35
CA MET A 60 16.86 -5.63 14.43
C MET A 60 18.07 -4.68 14.40
N GLU A 61 18.12 -3.74 13.46
CA GLU A 61 19.23 -2.79 13.35
C GLU A 61 19.29 -1.85 14.56
N MET A 62 18.15 -1.36 15.07
CA MET A 62 18.12 -0.56 16.30
C MET A 62 18.60 -1.36 17.49
N ASN A 63 18.17 -2.61 17.67
CA ASN A 63 18.68 -3.45 18.74
C ASN A 63 20.20 -3.66 18.62
N ARG A 64 20.70 -3.90 17.41
CA ARG A 64 22.14 -4.02 17.15
C ARG A 64 22.89 -2.73 17.47
N VAL A 65 22.34 -1.58 17.06
CA VAL A 65 22.86 -0.26 17.36
C VAL A 65 22.92 -0.04 18.87
N TRP A 66 21.84 -0.31 19.61
CA TRP A 66 21.81 -0.15 21.07
C TRP A 66 22.78 -1.09 21.79
N GLN A 67 22.96 -2.31 21.30
CA GLN A 67 23.96 -3.23 21.86
C GLN A 67 25.38 -2.73 21.60
N TYR A 68 25.65 -2.23 20.40
CA TYR A 68 26.95 -1.69 20.02
C TYR A 68 27.27 -0.38 20.76
N GLU A 69 26.29 0.51 20.92
CA GLU A 69 26.42 1.81 21.59
C GLU A 69 26.85 1.65 23.07
N LYS A 70 26.42 0.58 23.75
CA LYS A 70 26.88 0.23 25.11
C LYS A 70 28.36 -0.16 25.18
N THR A 71 28.92 -0.64 24.07
CA THR A 71 30.33 -1.05 24.00
C THR A 71 31.26 0.07 23.56
N LEU A 72 30.70 1.19 23.06
CA LEU A 72 31.47 2.30 22.53
C LEU A 72 31.97 3.27 23.63
N PRO A 73 33.18 3.81 23.46
CA PRO A 73 33.66 4.97 24.21
C PRO A 73 32.68 6.16 24.10
N PRO A 74 32.56 7.03 25.13
CA PRO A 74 31.57 8.11 25.16
C PRO A 74 31.60 9.07 23.95
N ASP A 75 32.78 9.32 23.38
CA ASP A 75 33.02 10.18 22.23
C ASP A 75 32.61 9.55 20.88
N GLN A 76 32.37 8.24 20.85
CA GLN A 76 31.97 7.50 19.65
C GLN A 76 30.49 7.07 19.68
N ARG A 77 29.78 7.38 20.77
CA ARG A 77 28.36 7.04 20.94
C ARG A 77 27.47 7.87 20.02
N LEU A 78 26.32 7.29 19.69
CA LEU A 78 25.32 8.00 18.90
C LEU A 78 24.76 9.17 19.70
N THR A 79 24.62 10.31 19.03
CA THR A 79 23.98 11.47 19.65
C THR A 79 22.47 11.25 19.72
N PRO A 80 21.78 11.86 20.70
CA PRO A 80 20.32 11.85 20.77
C PRO A 80 19.65 12.32 19.47
N THR A 81 20.29 13.27 18.76
CA THR A 81 19.81 13.77 17.46
C THR A 81 19.84 12.68 16.39
N MET A 82 20.88 11.85 16.34
CA MET A 82 20.97 10.75 15.37
C MET A 82 19.88 9.71 15.63
N ILE A 83 19.66 9.35 16.90
CA ILE A 83 18.57 8.45 17.31
C ILE A 83 17.21 9.03 16.89
N HIS A 84 16.97 10.32 17.19
CA HIS A 84 15.72 10.98 16.84
C HIS A 84 15.45 11.00 15.32
N VAL A 85 16.48 11.22 14.50
CA VAL A 85 16.36 11.17 13.03
C VAL A 85 15.96 9.77 12.56
N MET A 86 16.54 8.71 13.14
CA MET A 86 16.21 7.33 12.81
C MET A 86 14.74 7.01 13.14
N GLU A 87 14.27 7.41 14.32
CA GLU A 87 12.87 7.24 14.75
C GLU A 87 11.90 8.01 13.83
N LYS A 88 12.25 9.26 13.48
CA LYS A 88 11.46 10.09 12.54
C LYS A 88 11.34 9.46 11.16
N CYS A 89 12.41 8.86 10.64
CA CYS A 89 12.38 8.14 9.37
C CYS A 89 11.40 6.96 9.39
N LEU A 90 11.37 6.20 10.49
CA LEU A 90 10.43 5.08 10.64
C LEU A 90 8.98 5.57 10.68
N ALA A 91 8.68 6.56 11.53
CA ALA A 91 7.34 7.11 11.64
C ALA A 91 6.80 7.66 10.30
N ASN A 92 7.69 8.23 9.47
CA ASN A 92 7.33 8.67 8.12
C ASN A 92 7.02 7.50 7.18
N ILE A 93 7.73 6.38 7.28
CA ILE A 93 7.44 5.17 6.49
C ILE A 93 6.08 4.61 6.89
N ASP A 94 5.82 4.49 8.18
CA ASP A 94 4.54 3.99 8.71
C ASP A 94 3.37 4.87 8.27
N ALA A 95 3.50 6.20 8.36
CA ALA A 95 2.47 7.14 7.92
C ALA A 95 2.17 7.03 6.41
N ARG A 96 3.21 6.82 5.59
CA ARG A 96 3.03 6.63 4.14
C ARG A 96 2.31 5.31 3.83
N LEU A 97 2.61 4.25 4.57
CA LEU A 97 1.94 2.96 4.41
C LEU A 97 0.48 3.01 4.88
N GLU A 98 0.22 3.68 6.01
CA GLU A 98 -1.16 3.92 6.48
C GLU A 98 -1.97 4.75 5.47
N TYR A 99 -1.34 5.73 4.81
CA TYR A 99 -1.98 6.48 3.74
C TYR A 99 -2.33 5.58 2.54
N ILE A 100 -1.42 4.74 2.07
CA ILE A 100 -1.67 3.77 1.00
C ILE A 100 -2.85 2.85 1.38
N TYR A 101 -2.87 2.38 2.64
CA TYR A 101 -3.95 1.56 3.17
C TYR A 101 -5.29 2.31 3.17
N LYS A 102 -5.36 3.56 3.65
CA LYS A 102 -6.58 4.38 3.61
C LYS A 102 -7.08 4.61 2.19
N CYS A 103 -6.18 4.84 1.24
CA CYS A 103 -6.52 4.94 -0.18
C CYS A 103 -7.09 3.63 -0.74
N SER A 104 -6.71 2.48 -0.18
CA SER A 104 -7.27 1.17 -0.56
C SER A 104 -8.65 0.86 0.07
N ILE A 105 -9.08 1.59 1.11
CA ILE A 105 -10.40 1.39 1.75
C ILE A 105 -11.45 2.38 1.23
N THR A 106 -11.03 3.58 0.83
CA THR A 106 -11.96 4.69 0.53
C THR A 106 -12.51 4.68 -0.92
N ILE A 107 -12.55 3.52 -1.59
CA ILE A 107 -13.03 3.40 -3.00
C ILE A 107 -14.01 2.25 -3.15
#